data_AF-A4FE29-F1
#
_entry.id   AF-A4FE29-F1
#
_cell.length_a   1.000
_cell.length_b   1.000
_cell.length_c   1.000
_cell.angle_alpha   90.00
_cell.angle_beta   90.00
_cell.angle_gamma   90.00
#
_symmetry.space_group_name_H-M   'P 1'
#
loop_
_entity.id
_entity.type
_entity.pdbx_description
1 polymer ?
#
loop_
_entity_poly.entity_id
_entity_poly.type
_entity_poly.pdbx_seq_one_letter_code
_entity_poly.pdbx_strand_id
1 'polypeptide(L)'
;MEVVSDGRPVPLGDRRRRAVLGHLLLHANQVVHTDRLAQAVQGDDLTGDAQKRVHNTISQLREVLVPQSGAAPGPALRTHLAGYLLRVDPDAVDLLRFRDLAERGRAELAAGAWEAPADRLREARELWRGPVLADLADEFPWPELTGIRHERLDALEDHFEAELACGRPTPLVPELRELVRAEPGRERLQRRLKRALSASGNESGVPARQVAAATGCTGEPESHKLPVAGRTLSKPATSPPRSTPDTADRTPVALVPQQRRSADDQPAVPSGAPSGVAAELRRLRIAAGLTGERLSARARMSQSKISKIENGRQPASPGDVERLLLALDASPATVTELLGLCGPATAEPRATCPRQGGHEPSRPSELITRSKLIRHALTSMLPGCLQIPEYRRRNAESPLARAGGRSRTEPSNRELDEQRALFHSDKHFHFLLTEAAVRCQVTSPRAMAVQVDHLVSVGMMPNADIAVLPQDVPLTNPLLNVFAVYDERLVVVRTHARETAHRDRASVVLHLELFDHLRQRALRGGDALDFLRRVAADFRGRSS
;
A
#
# COMPACT_ATOMS: atom_id res chain seq x y z
N MET A 1 9.30 -14.62 24.13
CA MET A 1 8.68 -13.34 24.48
C MET A 1 8.72 -13.25 25.99
N GLU A 2 9.00 -12.06 26.52
CA GLU A 2 9.14 -11.84 27.95
C GLU A 2 8.35 -10.59 28.34
N VAL A 3 7.76 -10.60 29.53
CA VAL A 3 7.14 -9.45 30.18
C VAL A 3 7.71 -9.38 31.58
N VAL A 4 8.10 -8.18 32.01
CA VAL A 4 8.76 -7.93 33.29
C VAL A 4 7.97 -6.87 34.06
N SER A 5 7.72 -7.11 35.34
CA SER A 5 7.13 -6.13 36.27
C SER A 5 8.05 -6.01 37.47
N ASP A 6 8.42 -4.79 37.86
CA ASP A 6 9.33 -4.50 38.99
C ASP A 6 10.61 -5.36 38.97
N GLY A 7 11.20 -5.54 37.77
CA GLY A 7 12.41 -6.33 37.54
C GLY A 7 12.22 -7.85 37.56
N ARG A 8 11.00 -8.37 37.70
CA ARG A 8 10.68 -9.81 37.76
C ARG A 8 9.89 -10.29 36.53
N PRO A 9 10.24 -11.44 35.92
CA PRO A 9 9.45 -12.01 34.82
C PRO A 9 8.03 -12.38 35.25
N VAL A 10 7.04 -11.96 34.46
CA VAL A 10 5.61 -12.26 34.68
C VAL A 10 5.25 -13.55 33.94
N PRO A 11 4.72 -14.58 34.63
CA PRO A 11 4.39 -15.86 33.99
C PRO A 11 3.14 -15.75 33.13
N LEU A 12 3.33 -15.54 31.83
CA LEU A 12 2.24 -15.41 30.85
C LEU A 12 1.47 -16.72 30.59
N GLY A 13 1.97 -17.87 31.06
CA GLY A 13 1.32 -19.16 30.88
C GLY A 13 1.54 -19.79 29.51
N ASP A 14 0.46 -20.25 28.87
CA ASP A 14 0.53 -21.06 27.66
C ASP A 14 1.05 -20.28 26.43
N ARG A 15 1.40 -21.01 25.36
CA ARG A 15 1.92 -20.42 24.12
C ARG A 15 0.89 -19.55 23.41
N ARG A 16 -0.40 -19.89 23.50
CA ARG A 16 -1.51 -19.14 22.88
C ARG A 16 -1.73 -17.78 23.52
N ARG A 17 -1.67 -17.68 24.86
CA ARG A 17 -1.74 -16.40 25.58
C ARG A 17 -0.57 -15.50 25.23
N ARG A 18 0.63 -16.08 25.12
CA ARG A 18 1.81 -15.40 24.59
C ARG A 18 1.63 -14.94 23.14
N ALA A 19 1.03 -15.75 22.27
CA ALA A 19 0.76 -15.35 20.88
C ALA A 19 -0.23 -14.18 20.79
N VAL A 20 -1.36 -14.21 21.52
CA VAL A 20 -2.31 -13.09 21.56
C VAL A 20 -1.65 -11.81 22.04
N LEU A 21 -0.85 -11.87 23.11
CA LEU A 21 -0.13 -10.71 23.61
C LEU A 21 0.93 -10.22 22.62
N GLY A 22 1.65 -11.12 21.96
CA GLY A 22 2.59 -10.77 20.89
C GLY A 22 1.91 -9.99 19.77
N HIS A 23 0.75 -10.43 19.28
CA HIS A 23 0.00 -9.69 18.26
C HIS A 23 -0.52 -8.34 18.77
N LEU A 24 -0.92 -8.24 20.03
CA LEU A 24 -1.31 -6.96 20.65
C LEU A 24 -0.12 -6.00 20.82
N LEU A 25 1.10 -6.50 21.05
CA LEU A 25 2.32 -5.69 21.18
C LEU A 25 2.90 -5.27 19.82
N LEU A 26 2.86 -6.15 18.81
CA LEU A 26 3.25 -5.80 17.43
C LEU A 26 2.37 -4.69 16.83
N HIS A 27 1.12 -4.59 17.30
CA HIS A 27 0.15 -3.54 16.98
C HIS A 27 -0.19 -2.68 18.21
N ALA A 28 0.79 -2.47 19.10
CA ALA A 28 0.62 -1.71 20.34
C ALA A 28 0.01 -0.32 20.09
N ASN A 29 -0.87 0.10 21.00
CA ASN A 29 -1.66 1.34 20.92
C ASN A 29 -2.63 1.42 19.72
N GLN A 30 -2.82 0.36 18.94
CA GLN A 30 -3.80 0.26 17.84
C GLN A 30 -4.89 -0.80 18.14
N VAL A 31 -6.01 -0.74 17.41
CA VAL A 31 -7.09 -1.74 17.54
C VAL A 31 -6.75 -2.96 16.68
N VAL A 32 -6.56 -4.11 17.32
CA VAL A 32 -6.41 -5.42 16.66
C VAL A 32 -7.76 -6.10 16.55
N HIS A 33 -8.20 -6.38 15.33
CA HIS A 33 -9.50 -7.02 15.09
C HIS A 33 -9.59 -8.43 15.70
N THR A 34 -10.76 -8.77 16.26
CA THR A 34 -11.01 -10.10 16.86
C THR A 34 -10.73 -11.23 15.89
N ASP A 35 -11.08 -11.08 14.61
CA ASP A 35 -10.86 -12.13 13.61
C ASP A 35 -9.37 -12.34 13.29
N ARG A 36 -8.53 -11.29 13.40
CA ARG A 36 -7.07 -11.41 13.26
C ARG A 36 -6.47 -12.16 14.45
N LEU A 37 -6.94 -11.88 15.66
CA LEU A 37 -6.55 -12.63 16.87
C LEU A 37 -7.08 -14.07 16.82
N ALA A 38 -8.24 -14.31 16.22
CA ALA A 38 -8.79 -15.66 16.06
C ALA A 38 -7.94 -16.49 15.08
N GLN A 39 -7.59 -15.91 13.93
CA GLN A 39 -6.65 -16.51 12.97
C GLN A 39 -5.27 -16.77 13.59
N ALA A 40 -4.79 -15.87 14.45
CA ALA A 40 -3.53 -16.04 15.16
C ALA A 40 -3.53 -17.14 16.24
N VAL A 41 -4.70 -17.50 16.80
CA VAL A 41 -4.84 -18.51 17.87
C VAL A 41 -5.26 -19.88 17.33
N GLN A 42 -5.65 -19.95 16.06
CA GLN A 42 -6.14 -21.16 15.43
C GLN A 42 -5.00 -22.04 14.90
N GLY A 43 -4.60 -23.03 15.71
CA GLY A 43 -3.88 -24.22 15.24
C GLY A 43 -4.83 -25.23 14.56
N ASP A 44 -4.45 -26.51 14.53
CA ASP A 44 -5.07 -27.63 13.77
C ASP A 44 -6.56 -27.95 14.05
N ASP A 45 -7.28 -27.11 14.79
CA ASP A 45 -8.64 -27.37 15.25
C ASP A 45 -9.70 -26.61 14.41
N LEU A 46 -10.41 -27.37 13.58
CA LEU A 46 -11.44 -26.90 12.64
C LEU A 46 -12.82 -26.65 13.29
N THR A 47 -12.99 -26.87 14.61
CA THR A 47 -14.30 -26.89 15.30
C THR A 47 -14.99 -25.53 15.52
N GLY A 48 -14.50 -24.44 14.92
CA GLY A 48 -15.23 -23.16 14.84
C GLY A 48 -15.21 -22.25 16.08
N ASP A 49 -14.79 -22.72 17.26
CA ASP A 49 -14.92 -21.97 18.53
C ASP A 49 -13.80 -20.91 18.78
N ALA A 50 -13.15 -20.42 17.71
CA ALA A 50 -11.96 -19.56 17.79
C ALA A 50 -12.21 -18.19 18.47
N GLN A 51 -13.34 -17.54 18.23
CA GLN A 51 -13.66 -16.24 18.85
C GLN A 51 -13.84 -16.34 20.38
N LYS A 52 -14.43 -17.44 20.86
CA LYS A 52 -14.61 -17.73 22.29
C LYS A 52 -13.25 -17.99 22.97
N ARG A 53 -12.35 -18.69 22.28
CA ARG A 53 -10.95 -18.87 22.72
C ARG A 53 -10.24 -17.53 22.88
N VAL A 54 -10.29 -16.65 21.88
CA VAL A 54 -9.72 -15.28 21.97
C VAL A 54 -10.29 -14.52 23.17
N HIS A 55 -11.61 -14.55 23.39
CA HIS A 55 -12.23 -13.87 24.52
C HIS A 55 -11.70 -14.37 25.87
N ASN A 56 -11.62 -15.70 26.05
CA ASN A 56 -11.06 -16.31 27.26
C ASN A 56 -9.58 -15.92 27.47
N THR A 57 -8.77 -15.93 26.41
CA THR A 57 -7.37 -15.53 26.46
C THR A 57 -7.22 -14.04 26.80
N ILE A 58 -8.08 -13.15 26.30
CA ILE A 58 -8.08 -11.73 26.66
C ILE A 58 -8.45 -11.52 28.14
N SER A 59 -9.43 -12.24 28.68
CA SER A 59 -9.78 -12.16 30.10
C SER A 59 -8.61 -12.57 30.99
N GLN A 60 -7.93 -13.68 30.66
CA GLN A 60 -6.72 -14.11 31.36
C GLN A 60 -5.55 -13.12 31.21
N LEU A 61 -5.40 -12.48 30.04
CA LEU A 61 -4.40 -11.43 29.86
C LEU A 61 -4.68 -10.20 30.71
N ARG A 62 -5.95 -9.84 30.91
CA ARG A 62 -6.30 -8.72 31.81
C ARG A 62 -5.86 -8.97 33.24
N GLU A 63 -6.12 -10.17 33.75
CA GLU A 63 -5.70 -10.59 35.11
C GLU A 63 -4.18 -10.55 35.28
N VAL A 64 -3.42 -11.03 34.28
CA VAL A 64 -1.95 -11.09 34.32
C VAL A 64 -1.28 -9.73 34.11
N LEU A 65 -1.94 -8.80 33.40
CA LEU A 65 -1.41 -7.45 33.10
C LEU A 65 -1.84 -6.38 34.13
N VAL A 66 -2.58 -6.74 35.19
CA VAL A 66 -2.86 -5.80 36.29
C VAL A 66 -1.53 -5.40 36.96
N PRO A 67 -1.25 -4.09 37.15
CA PRO A 67 -0.06 -3.64 37.89
C PRO A 67 -0.08 -4.20 39.32
N GLN A 68 0.99 -4.87 39.74
CA GLN A 68 1.10 -5.41 41.11
C GLN A 68 1.47 -4.32 42.13
N SER A 69 2.07 -3.22 41.67
CA SER A 69 2.41 -2.03 42.45
C SER A 69 1.54 -0.86 42.01
N GLY A 70 1.05 -0.05 42.95
CA GLY A 70 0.16 1.09 42.70
C GLY A 70 0.85 2.32 42.07
N ALA A 71 1.93 2.14 41.33
CA ALA A 71 2.72 3.19 40.70
C ALA A 71 2.52 3.19 39.18
N ALA A 72 2.06 4.34 38.66
CA ALA A 72 1.73 4.59 37.25
C ALA A 72 0.59 3.72 36.65
N PRO A 73 -0.16 4.24 35.65
CA PRO A 73 -1.13 3.43 34.92
C PRO A 73 -0.40 2.47 33.97
N GLY A 74 -0.28 1.21 34.38
CA GLY A 74 0.31 0.15 33.56
C GLY A 74 -0.53 -0.24 32.33
N PRO A 75 -0.14 -1.32 31.61
CA PRO A 75 -0.71 -1.66 30.32
C PRO A 75 -2.22 -1.96 30.40
N ALA A 76 -3.03 -1.26 29.61
CA ALA A 76 -4.49 -1.33 29.67
C ALA A 76 -5.09 -2.01 28.43
N LEU A 77 -5.57 -3.25 28.59
CA LEU A 77 -6.19 -4.06 27.54
C LEU A 77 -7.69 -3.80 27.41
N ARG A 78 -8.05 -2.84 26.54
CA ARG A 78 -9.43 -2.36 26.32
C ARG A 78 -10.14 -3.18 25.24
N THR A 79 -11.42 -3.47 25.45
CA THR A 79 -12.31 -3.96 24.38
C THR A 79 -12.77 -2.75 23.55
N HIS A 80 -12.76 -2.90 22.23
CA HIS A 80 -13.29 -1.96 21.26
C HIS A 80 -14.36 -2.64 20.40
N LEU A 81 -15.25 -1.89 19.75
CA LEU A 81 -16.33 -2.46 18.92
C LEU A 81 -15.82 -3.46 17.85
N ALA A 82 -14.61 -3.20 17.32
CA ALA A 82 -14.01 -3.97 16.25
C ALA A 82 -13.01 -5.05 16.71
N GLY A 83 -12.67 -5.11 18.02
CA GLY A 83 -11.59 -5.96 18.52
C GLY A 83 -11.03 -5.52 19.87
N TYR A 84 -9.71 -5.61 20.04
CA TYR A 84 -9.02 -5.33 21.28
C TYR A 84 -7.86 -4.37 21.07
N LEU A 85 -7.61 -3.50 22.03
CA LEU A 85 -6.52 -2.52 21.99
C LEU A 85 -5.72 -2.62 23.28
N LEU A 86 -4.41 -2.82 23.17
CA LEU A 86 -3.47 -2.75 24.27
C LEU A 86 -2.86 -1.34 24.31
N ARG A 87 -3.23 -0.53 25.30
CA ARG A 87 -2.49 0.70 25.61
C ARG A 87 -1.25 0.31 26.41
N VAL A 88 -0.09 0.78 25.98
CA VAL A 88 1.19 0.58 26.67
C VAL A 88 2.08 1.79 26.37
N ASP A 89 2.93 2.15 27.31
CA ASP A 89 3.97 3.16 27.10
C ASP A 89 4.91 2.69 25.96
N PRO A 90 5.20 3.51 24.93
CA PRO A 90 6.19 3.17 23.91
C PRO A 90 7.55 2.75 24.47
N ASP A 91 8.01 3.34 25.58
CA ASP A 91 9.31 3.02 26.17
C ASP A 91 9.31 1.67 26.92
N ALA A 92 8.13 1.14 27.26
CA ALA A 92 7.96 -0.17 27.89
C ALA A 92 7.94 -1.34 26.87
N VAL A 93 8.07 -1.08 25.57
CA VAL A 93 8.13 -2.11 24.52
C VAL A 93 9.44 -1.96 23.73
N ASP A 94 10.31 -2.96 23.80
CA ASP A 94 11.63 -2.97 23.16
C ASP A 94 11.57 -2.66 21.65
N LEU A 95 10.60 -3.23 20.92
CA LEU A 95 10.36 -2.95 19.50
C LEU A 95 9.95 -1.49 19.21
N LEU A 96 9.19 -0.85 20.10
CA LEU A 96 8.76 0.54 19.89
C LEU A 96 9.91 1.51 20.19
N ARG A 97 10.63 1.30 21.30
CA ARG A 97 11.84 2.04 21.63
C ARG A 97 12.92 1.88 20.55
N PHE A 98 13.11 0.67 20.01
CA PHE A 98 14.01 0.44 18.87
C PHE A 98 13.64 1.32 17.66
N ARG A 99 12.35 1.36 17.28
CA ARG A 99 11.87 2.14 16.13
C ARG A 99 12.12 3.63 16.30
N ASP A 100 11.82 4.17 17.47
CA ASP A 100 12.07 5.58 17.80
C ASP A 100 13.57 5.94 17.76
N LEU A 101 14.42 5.14 18.41
CA LEU A 101 15.87 5.34 18.39
C LEU A 101 16.44 5.24 16.96
N ALA A 102 15.97 4.28 16.15
CA ALA A 102 16.39 4.09 14.78
C ALA A 102 15.95 5.24 13.85
N GLU A 103 14.72 5.75 14.02
CA GLU A 103 14.21 6.90 13.26
C GLU A 103 14.99 8.18 13.60
N ARG A 104 15.18 8.47 14.90
CA ARG A 104 15.97 9.62 15.38
C ARG A 104 17.42 9.55 14.89
N GLY A 105 18.08 8.39 15.03
CA GLY A 105 19.45 8.21 14.55
C GLY A 105 19.59 8.40 13.03
N ARG A 106 18.61 7.92 12.24
CA ARG A 106 18.59 8.17 10.79
C ARG A 106 18.38 9.65 10.44
N ALA A 107 17.52 10.36 11.17
CA ALA A 107 17.29 11.79 10.96
C ALA A 107 18.56 12.63 11.25
N GLU A 108 19.29 12.30 12.31
CA GLU A 108 20.56 12.95 12.67
C GLU A 108 21.68 12.66 11.65
N LEU A 109 21.76 11.43 11.13
CA LEU A 109 22.67 11.10 10.02
C LEU A 109 22.35 11.91 8.75
N ALA A 110 21.06 12.09 8.45
CA ALA A 110 20.63 12.93 7.32
C ALA A 110 20.94 14.41 7.53
N ALA A 111 21.04 14.88 8.78
CA ALA A 111 21.50 16.22 9.15
C ALA A 111 23.04 16.37 9.15
N GLY A 112 23.80 15.29 8.94
CA GLY A 112 25.27 15.31 8.90
C GLY A 112 25.95 15.24 10.27
N ALA A 113 25.23 14.86 11.32
CA ALA A 113 25.83 14.47 12.59
C ALA A 113 26.25 12.99 12.54
N TRP A 114 27.35 12.61 13.22
CA TRP A 114 27.90 11.25 13.16
C TRP A 114 28.00 10.57 14.52
N GLU A 115 28.50 11.25 15.56
CA GLU A 115 28.74 10.65 16.88
C GLU A 115 27.43 10.33 17.64
N ALA A 116 26.59 11.35 17.86
CA ALA A 116 25.30 11.17 18.54
C ALA A 116 24.38 10.10 17.90
N PRO A 117 24.21 10.04 16.56
CA PRO A 117 23.47 8.94 15.94
C PRO A 117 24.18 7.58 16.03
N ALA A 118 25.53 7.52 16.04
CA ALA A 118 26.23 6.25 16.23
C ALA A 118 25.88 5.62 17.58
N ASP A 119 25.90 6.41 18.66
CA ASP A 119 25.55 5.96 20.01
C ASP A 119 24.07 5.58 20.12
N ARG A 120 23.17 6.39 19.55
CA ARG A 120 21.73 6.11 19.55
C ARG A 120 21.35 4.85 18.75
N LEU A 121 22.01 4.62 17.62
CA LEU A 121 21.83 3.41 16.83
C LEU A 121 22.46 2.17 17.49
N ARG A 122 23.49 2.36 18.34
CA ARG A 122 24.04 1.30 19.21
C ARG A 122 23.04 0.91 20.30
N GLU A 123 22.44 1.88 20.98
CA GLU A 123 21.36 1.64 21.95
C GLU A 123 20.19 0.90 21.30
N ALA A 124 19.77 1.34 20.10
CA ALA A 124 18.72 0.67 19.32
C ALA A 124 19.07 -0.81 19.02
N ARG A 125 20.34 -1.09 18.69
CA ARG A 125 20.86 -2.43 18.44
C ARG A 125 20.87 -3.29 19.72
N GLU A 126 21.24 -2.73 20.87
CA GLU A 126 21.39 -3.47 22.14
C GLU A 126 20.05 -4.01 22.70
N LEU A 127 18.92 -3.44 22.28
CA LEU A 127 17.58 -3.98 22.56
C LEU A 127 17.33 -5.37 21.93
N TRP A 128 18.13 -5.78 20.93
CA TRP A 128 17.91 -7.02 20.17
C TRP A 128 18.52 -8.26 20.81
N ARG A 129 17.69 -8.98 21.57
CA ARG A 129 18.06 -10.21 22.28
C ARG A 129 18.03 -11.49 21.43
N GLY A 130 17.62 -11.41 20.16
CA GLY A 130 17.53 -12.57 19.26
C GLY A 130 16.59 -12.32 18.07
N PRO A 131 16.06 -13.39 17.43
CA PRO A 131 14.92 -13.30 16.53
C PRO A 131 13.65 -12.83 17.28
N VAL A 132 12.79 -12.07 16.58
CA VAL A 132 11.53 -11.56 17.15
C VAL A 132 10.62 -12.74 17.48
N LEU A 133 10.13 -12.80 18.73
CA LEU A 133 9.21 -13.85 19.20
C LEU A 133 9.71 -15.28 18.91
N ALA A 134 11.02 -15.53 19.03
CA ALA A 134 11.66 -16.80 18.67
C ALA A 134 11.04 -18.07 19.31
N ASP A 135 10.38 -17.94 20.46
CA ASP A 135 9.65 -19.00 21.16
C ASP A 135 8.25 -19.32 20.59
N LEU A 136 7.78 -18.52 19.63
CA LEU A 136 6.44 -18.58 19.02
C LEU A 136 6.46 -18.51 17.49
N ALA A 137 7.61 -18.15 16.88
CA ALA A 137 7.73 -17.78 15.48
C ALA A 137 7.33 -18.91 14.51
N ASP A 138 7.59 -20.17 14.88
CA ASP A 138 7.31 -21.35 14.05
C ASP A 138 5.90 -21.94 14.26
N GLU A 139 5.22 -21.60 15.37
CA GLU A 139 3.94 -22.21 15.77
C GLU A 139 2.71 -21.34 15.40
N PHE A 140 2.89 -20.04 15.20
CA PHE A 140 1.80 -19.09 14.93
C PHE A 140 2.11 -18.20 13.70
N PRO A 141 1.09 -17.69 12.98
CA PRO A 141 1.30 -16.91 11.77
C PRO A 141 1.65 -15.45 12.08
N TRP A 142 2.91 -15.06 11.87
CA TRP A 142 3.41 -13.70 12.15
C TRP A 142 3.85 -12.94 10.89
N PRO A 143 2.91 -12.34 10.11
CA PRO A 143 3.25 -11.64 8.86
C PRO A 143 4.14 -10.39 9.05
N GLU A 144 4.28 -9.88 10.28
CA GLU A 144 5.09 -8.71 10.61
C GLU A 144 6.60 -9.00 10.75
N LEU A 145 7.00 -10.24 11.11
CA LEU A 145 8.41 -10.51 11.49
C LEU A 145 9.39 -10.27 10.35
N THR A 146 8.98 -10.55 9.10
CA THR A 146 9.81 -10.25 7.93
C THR A 146 10.08 -8.75 7.82
N GLY A 147 9.05 -7.91 7.96
CA GLY A 147 9.20 -6.46 7.92
C GLY A 147 10.12 -5.96 9.05
N ILE A 148 9.90 -6.44 10.27
CA ILE A 148 10.70 -6.09 11.45
C ILE A 148 12.16 -6.55 11.32
N ARG A 149 12.41 -7.70 10.68
CA ARG A 149 13.76 -8.16 10.32
C ARG A 149 14.44 -7.24 9.31
N HIS A 150 13.69 -6.70 8.34
CA HIS A 150 14.23 -5.67 7.43
C HIS A 150 14.52 -4.37 8.18
N GLU A 151 13.62 -3.88 9.04
CA GLU A 151 13.83 -2.69 9.89
C GLU A 151 15.12 -2.81 10.72
N ARG A 152 15.36 -3.98 11.35
CA ARG A 152 16.61 -4.27 12.08
C ARG A 152 17.85 -4.16 11.20
N LEU A 153 17.82 -4.78 10.01
CA LEU A 153 18.95 -4.77 9.08
C LEU A 153 19.22 -3.36 8.54
N ASP A 154 18.18 -2.57 8.30
CA ASP A 154 18.31 -1.19 7.84
C ASP A 154 18.92 -0.30 8.94
N ALA A 155 18.52 -0.48 10.21
CA ALA A 155 19.13 0.21 11.34
C ALA A 155 20.60 -0.20 11.59
N LEU A 156 20.96 -1.47 11.35
CA LEU A 156 22.36 -1.91 11.36
C LEU A 156 23.17 -1.26 10.22
N GLU A 157 22.63 -1.19 9.00
CA GLU A 157 23.25 -0.50 7.86
C GLU A 157 23.47 1.00 8.09
N ASP A 158 22.56 1.63 8.84
CA ASP A 158 22.65 3.03 9.28
C ASP A 158 23.69 3.19 10.42
N HIS A 159 23.72 2.28 11.42
CA HIS A 159 24.73 2.25 12.49
C HIS A 159 26.15 2.10 11.93
N PHE A 160 26.37 1.16 11.00
CA PHE A 160 27.66 0.98 10.36
C PHE A 160 28.09 2.20 9.54
N GLU A 161 27.16 3.00 9.01
CA GLU A 161 27.53 4.26 8.34
C GLU A 161 27.99 5.31 9.34
N ALA A 162 27.30 5.43 10.48
CA ALA A 162 27.67 6.34 11.56
C ALA A 162 29.08 6.01 12.08
N GLU A 163 29.34 4.75 12.42
CA GLU A 163 30.65 4.30 12.92
C GLU A 163 31.78 4.43 11.89
N LEU A 164 31.50 4.21 10.60
CA LEU A 164 32.46 4.47 9.52
C LEU A 164 32.75 5.97 9.32
N ALA A 165 31.75 6.84 9.50
CA ALA A 165 31.92 8.29 9.44
C ALA A 165 32.72 8.82 10.64
N CYS A 166 32.54 8.23 11.83
CA CYS A 166 33.36 8.49 13.03
C CYS A 166 34.78 7.91 12.95
N GLY A 167 35.19 7.29 11.85
CA GLY A 167 36.54 6.75 11.69
C GLY A 167 36.81 5.48 12.49
N ARG A 168 35.79 4.68 12.82
CA ARG A 168 35.90 3.44 13.63
C ARG A 168 35.62 2.16 12.80
N PRO A 169 36.35 1.89 11.68
CA PRO A 169 36.01 0.79 10.75
C PRO A 169 36.36 -0.61 11.26
N THR A 170 37.51 -0.77 11.93
CA THR A 170 38.10 -2.05 12.30
C THR A 170 37.19 -2.97 13.14
N PRO A 171 36.51 -2.51 14.20
CA PRO A 171 35.63 -3.38 15.00
C PRO A 171 34.41 -3.91 14.23
N LEU A 172 34.02 -3.27 13.12
CA LEU A 172 32.81 -3.61 12.36
C LEU A 172 33.02 -4.74 11.36
N VAL A 173 34.27 -5.00 10.94
CA VAL A 173 34.60 -5.92 9.84
C VAL A 173 34.13 -7.36 10.07
N PRO A 174 34.29 -7.98 11.25
CA PRO A 174 33.83 -9.36 11.49
C PRO A 174 32.31 -9.49 11.35
N GLU A 175 31.57 -8.56 11.95
CA GLU A 175 30.10 -8.55 11.92
C GLU A 175 29.55 -8.26 10.52
N LEU A 176 30.13 -7.28 9.80
CA LEU A 176 29.78 -7.00 8.41
C LEU A 176 30.03 -8.23 7.50
N ARG A 177 31.06 -9.04 7.77
CA ARG A 177 31.31 -10.31 7.06
C ARG A 177 30.28 -11.40 7.40
N GLU A 178 29.72 -11.41 8.60
CA GLU A 178 28.62 -12.32 8.98
C GLU A 178 27.30 -11.91 8.32
N LEU A 179 26.95 -10.63 8.42
CA LEU A 179 25.73 -10.09 7.84
C LEU A 179 25.72 -10.19 6.31
N VAL A 180 26.84 -9.94 5.61
CA VAL A 180 26.91 -10.14 4.14
C VAL A 180 26.80 -11.62 3.74
N ARG A 181 27.26 -12.56 4.58
CA ARG A 181 27.05 -14.01 4.35
C ARG A 181 25.60 -14.43 4.55
N ALA A 182 24.92 -13.85 5.54
CA ALA A 182 23.50 -14.12 5.81
C ALA A 182 22.57 -13.42 4.79
N GLU A 183 22.93 -12.23 4.31
CA GLU A 183 22.12 -11.38 3.43
C GLU A 183 22.87 -11.03 2.11
N PRO A 184 23.22 -12.03 1.27
CA PRO A 184 24.05 -11.79 0.08
C PRO A 184 23.40 -10.81 -0.92
N GLY A 185 22.07 -10.70 -0.95
CA GLY A 185 21.34 -9.76 -1.81
C GLY A 185 21.34 -8.28 -1.35
N ARG A 186 21.87 -7.94 -0.16
CA ARG A 186 21.87 -6.56 0.35
C ARG A 186 23.11 -5.77 -0.07
N GLU A 187 23.02 -5.08 -1.20
CA GLU A 187 24.07 -4.19 -1.73
C GLU A 187 24.57 -3.11 -0.74
N ARG A 188 23.72 -2.65 0.20
CA ARG A 188 24.12 -1.68 1.23
C ARG A 188 25.17 -2.31 2.17
N LEU A 189 24.90 -3.49 2.73
CA LEU A 189 25.87 -4.22 3.57
C LEU A 189 27.18 -4.51 2.82
N GLN A 190 27.10 -4.97 1.56
CA GLN A 190 28.30 -5.22 0.74
C GLN A 190 29.17 -3.95 0.59
N ARG A 191 28.54 -2.79 0.31
CA ARG A 191 29.25 -1.50 0.20
C ARG A 191 29.87 -1.05 1.52
N ARG A 192 29.19 -1.26 2.66
CA ARG A 192 29.75 -0.97 4.00
C ARG A 192 30.97 -1.84 4.29
N LEU A 193 30.90 -3.15 4.01
CA LEU A 193 32.03 -4.07 4.17
C LEU A 193 33.24 -3.65 3.31
N LYS A 194 33.02 -3.31 2.03
CA LYS A 194 34.09 -2.84 1.14
C LYS A 194 34.76 -1.55 1.67
N ARG A 195 33.97 -0.60 2.18
CA ARG A 195 34.48 0.63 2.81
C ARG A 195 35.28 0.34 4.09
N ALA A 196 34.78 -0.53 4.96
CA ALA A 196 35.44 -0.90 6.21
C ALA A 196 36.80 -1.58 5.97
N LEU A 197 36.88 -2.49 4.99
CA LEU A 197 38.13 -3.17 4.62
C LEU A 197 39.17 -2.20 4.06
N SER A 198 38.78 -1.31 3.13
CA SER A 198 39.67 -0.28 2.58
C SER A 198 40.15 0.70 3.66
N ALA A 199 39.27 1.13 4.57
CA ALA A 199 39.63 2.02 5.67
C ALA A 199 40.49 1.36 6.77
N SER A 200 40.51 0.02 6.85
CA SER A 200 41.34 -0.72 7.82
C SER A 200 42.72 -1.15 7.29
N GLY A 201 43.13 -0.66 6.11
CA GLY A 201 44.41 -1.01 5.48
C GLY A 201 44.50 -2.46 4.95
N ASN A 202 43.43 -3.24 5.05
CA ASN A 202 43.36 -4.61 4.55
C ASN A 202 42.92 -4.63 3.08
N GLU A 203 43.74 -4.07 2.18
CA GLU A 203 43.52 -4.17 0.73
C GLU A 203 43.81 -5.59 0.18
N SER A 204 44.43 -6.46 0.98
CA SER A 204 44.71 -7.85 0.65
C SER A 204 43.59 -8.81 1.11
N GLY A 205 42.77 -9.25 0.15
CA GLY A 205 42.18 -10.60 0.21
C GLY A 205 40.73 -10.74 0.71
N VAL A 206 39.77 -10.33 -0.13
CA VAL A 206 38.72 -11.28 -0.54
C VAL A 206 38.72 -11.30 -2.07
N PRO A 207 39.26 -12.34 -2.74
CA PRO A 207 39.14 -12.43 -4.19
C PRO A 207 37.66 -12.50 -4.57
N ALA A 208 37.25 -11.81 -5.64
CA ALA A 208 35.86 -11.67 -6.07
C ALA A 208 35.09 -13.01 -6.16
N ARG A 209 35.82 -14.11 -6.35
CA ARG A 209 35.35 -15.51 -6.33
C ARG A 209 34.55 -15.88 -5.06
N GLN A 210 34.87 -15.33 -3.89
CA GLN A 210 34.15 -15.64 -2.64
C GLN A 210 32.84 -14.85 -2.49
N VAL A 211 32.73 -13.68 -3.15
CA VAL A 211 31.47 -12.94 -3.27
C VAL A 211 30.59 -13.60 -4.34
N ALA A 212 31.16 -13.97 -5.48
CA ALA A 212 30.46 -14.68 -6.56
C ALA A 212 29.88 -16.03 -6.11
N ALA A 213 30.58 -16.77 -5.26
CA ALA A 213 30.09 -18.03 -4.68
C ALA A 213 28.84 -17.86 -3.79
N ALA A 214 28.58 -16.67 -3.26
CA ALA A 214 27.42 -16.37 -2.42
C ALA A 214 26.27 -15.67 -3.17
N THR A 215 26.51 -15.12 -4.37
CA THR A 215 25.51 -14.35 -5.14
C THR A 215 25.11 -14.95 -6.48
N GLY A 216 25.82 -15.96 -7.00
CA GLY A 216 25.42 -16.68 -8.22
C GLY A 216 25.45 -15.85 -9.51
N CYS A 217 25.98 -14.62 -9.46
CA CYS A 217 26.04 -13.70 -10.60
C CYS A 217 27.47 -13.63 -11.16
N THR A 218 27.72 -14.33 -12.26
CA THR A 218 28.93 -14.14 -13.07
C THR A 218 28.76 -12.95 -14.01
N GLY A 219 29.45 -11.85 -13.73
CA GLY A 219 29.62 -10.70 -14.61
C GLY A 219 31.01 -10.11 -14.42
N GLU A 220 31.70 -9.82 -15.53
CA GLU A 220 33.10 -9.37 -15.53
C GLU A 220 33.23 -7.88 -15.13
N PRO A 221 34.39 -7.43 -14.60
CA PRO A 221 34.55 -6.07 -14.09
C PRO A 221 35.05 -5.09 -15.16
N GLU A 222 34.17 -4.23 -15.68
CA GLU A 222 34.62 -3.05 -16.43
C GLU A 222 35.33 -2.03 -15.53
N SER A 223 36.44 -1.48 -16.05
CA SER A 223 37.41 -0.70 -15.30
C SER A 223 37.32 0.79 -15.65
N HIS A 224 36.64 1.59 -14.83
CA HIS A 224 36.62 3.04 -14.98
C HIS A 224 37.27 3.76 -13.79
N LYS A 225 38.39 4.43 -14.08
CA LYS A 225 39.15 5.27 -13.14
C LYS A 225 38.44 6.61 -12.95
N LEU A 226 38.27 7.06 -11.70
CA LEU A 226 38.03 8.48 -11.38
C LEU A 226 39.37 9.22 -11.24
N PRO A 227 39.48 10.47 -11.71
CA PRO A 227 40.42 11.46 -11.18
C PRO A 227 39.81 12.16 -9.94
N VAL A 228 40.69 12.57 -9.03
CA VAL A 228 40.37 13.32 -7.79
C VAL A 228 40.86 14.77 -7.92
N ALA A 229 40.29 15.66 -7.09
CA ALA A 229 40.63 17.06 -6.81
C ALA A 229 39.81 18.14 -7.57
N GLY A 230 39.37 19.24 -6.93
CA GLY A 230 39.43 19.55 -5.50
C GLY A 230 38.95 20.96 -5.12
N ARG A 231 38.38 21.08 -3.91
CA ARG A 231 38.27 22.28 -3.03
C ARG A 231 37.59 23.59 -3.52
N THR A 232 36.41 23.83 -2.94
CA THR A 232 35.99 25.04 -2.18
C THR A 232 36.18 26.46 -2.75
N LEU A 233 35.10 27.26 -2.78
CA LEU A 233 34.88 28.34 -1.79
C LEU A 233 33.47 28.96 -1.84
N SER A 234 33.17 29.73 -0.79
CA SER A 234 31.88 30.22 -0.27
C SER A 234 30.97 31.08 -1.16
N LYS A 235 29.68 31.05 -0.80
CA LYS A 235 28.63 32.06 -1.04
C LYS A 235 28.96 33.37 -0.28
N PRO A 236 28.35 34.53 -0.63
CA PRO A 236 27.02 34.87 -0.08
C PRO A 236 26.07 35.55 -1.08
N ALA A 237 24.90 35.99 -0.57
CA ALA A 237 23.74 36.41 -1.34
C ALA A 237 23.63 37.93 -1.55
N THR A 238 22.87 38.34 -2.58
CA THR A 238 22.31 39.71 -2.68
C THR A 238 20.96 39.71 -3.40
N SER A 239 19.94 40.24 -2.73
CA SER A 239 18.65 40.80 -3.24
C SER A 239 18.67 42.33 -2.93
N PRO A 240 17.68 43.18 -3.29
CA PRO A 240 16.37 42.97 -3.93
C PRO A 240 16.32 43.64 -5.32
N PRO A 241 15.50 44.65 -5.73
CA PRO A 241 14.43 45.44 -5.08
C PRO A 241 13.02 44.83 -5.30
N ARG A 242 11.99 45.68 -5.46
CA ARG A 242 10.62 45.40 -5.95
C ARG A 242 10.19 46.57 -6.84
N SER A 243 9.26 46.34 -7.78
CA SER A 243 8.48 47.40 -8.43
C SER A 243 7.05 46.92 -8.70
N THR A 244 6.06 47.67 -8.21
CA THR A 244 4.67 47.77 -8.74
C THR A 244 4.66 48.85 -9.84
N PRO A 245 3.69 48.93 -10.79
CA PRO A 245 2.22 48.87 -10.64
C PRO A 245 1.59 47.86 -11.64
N ASP A 246 0.29 47.81 -11.98
CA ASP A 246 -0.89 48.63 -11.64
C ASP A 246 -2.17 47.78 -11.60
N THR A 247 -3.28 48.35 -11.13
CA THR A 247 -4.57 47.71 -10.90
C THR A 247 -5.53 47.92 -12.08
N ALA A 248 -6.01 46.84 -12.71
CA ALA A 248 -7.26 46.87 -13.47
C ALA A 248 -7.95 45.50 -13.57
N ASP A 249 -9.16 45.45 -13.02
CA ASP A 249 -10.32 44.72 -13.51
C ASP A 249 -10.29 43.18 -13.63
N ARG A 250 -10.84 42.52 -12.61
CA ARG A 250 -11.83 41.43 -12.76
C ARG A 250 -12.56 41.14 -11.44
N THR A 251 -13.88 41.28 -11.50
CA THR A 251 -14.85 41.16 -10.40
C THR A 251 -14.79 39.81 -9.66
N PRO A 252 -14.65 39.77 -8.33
CA PRO A 252 -14.87 38.56 -7.55
C PRO A 252 -16.36 38.33 -7.29
N VAL A 253 -16.84 37.11 -7.53
CA VAL A 253 -18.19 36.68 -7.12
C VAL A 253 -18.27 36.64 -5.60
N ALA A 254 -19.30 37.26 -5.02
CA ALA A 254 -19.46 37.37 -3.57
C ALA A 254 -19.73 36.00 -2.91
N LEU A 255 -18.80 35.55 -2.07
CA LEU A 255 -19.06 34.49 -1.09
C LEU A 255 -19.96 35.05 0.02
N VAL A 256 -21.20 34.60 0.07
CA VAL A 256 -22.18 34.96 1.11
C VAL A 256 -21.68 34.46 2.48
N PRO A 257 -21.68 35.29 3.54
CA PRO A 257 -21.26 34.84 4.86
C PRO A 257 -22.30 33.88 5.46
N GLN A 258 -21.92 32.61 5.66
CA GLN A 258 -22.74 31.71 6.47
C GLN A 258 -22.64 32.11 7.95
N GLN A 259 -23.71 32.73 8.44
CA GLN A 259 -23.88 33.04 9.86
C GLN A 259 -23.85 31.74 10.68
N ARG A 260 -23.02 31.71 11.72
CA ARG A 260 -23.20 30.74 12.81
C ARG A 260 -24.54 31.05 13.47
N ARG A 261 -25.51 30.14 13.34
CA ARG A 261 -26.70 30.16 14.20
C ARG A 261 -26.47 29.23 15.39
N SER A 262 -26.89 29.73 16.55
CA SER A 262 -26.74 29.09 17.85
C SER A 262 -27.52 27.79 17.95
N ALA A 263 -27.16 26.98 18.95
CA ALA A 263 -28.02 25.91 19.44
C ALA A 263 -29.34 26.47 20.00
N ASP A 264 -30.29 25.56 20.21
CA ASP A 264 -31.63 25.76 20.77
C ASP A 264 -32.59 26.60 19.90
N ASP A 265 -33.45 25.91 19.14
CA ASP A 265 -34.86 25.70 19.51
C ASP A 265 -35.66 25.08 18.34
N GLN A 266 -36.25 23.90 18.54
CA GLN A 266 -37.40 23.38 17.77
C GLN A 266 -38.03 22.14 18.46
N PRO A 267 -39.35 21.92 18.31
CA PRO A 267 -40.16 21.27 19.35
C PRO A 267 -40.25 19.74 19.25
N ALA A 268 -40.55 19.10 20.38
CA ALA A 268 -40.70 17.66 20.51
C ALA A 268 -42.14 17.16 20.23
N VAL A 269 -42.30 16.28 19.23
CA VAL A 269 -43.44 15.34 19.08
C VAL A 269 -42.92 14.07 18.34
N PRO A 270 -43.61 12.92 18.43
CA PRO A 270 -43.35 11.87 19.41
C PRO A 270 -42.53 10.69 18.86
N SER A 271 -41.85 9.96 19.75
CA SER A 271 -41.12 8.73 19.42
C SER A 271 -42.06 7.57 19.06
N GLY A 272 -42.01 7.07 17.82
CA GLY A 272 -42.94 6.01 17.39
C GLY A 272 -42.69 5.29 16.06
N ALA A 273 -41.58 5.52 15.35
CA ALA A 273 -41.23 4.76 14.15
C ALA A 273 -39.69 4.65 13.98
N PRO A 274 -39.15 3.53 13.48
CA PRO A 274 -37.71 3.32 13.42
C PRO A 274 -37.09 3.94 12.16
N SER A 275 -36.68 5.21 12.24
CA SER A 275 -36.01 5.92 11.14
C SER A 275 -34.53 5.52 11.00
N GLY A 276 -34.20 4.65 10.05
CA GLY A 276 -32.82 4.33 9.69
C GLY A 276 -32.66 3.11 8.77
N VAL A 277 -31.54 3.04 8.04
CA VAL A 277 -31.27 2.02 7.00
C VAL A 277 -31.49 0.58 7.49
N ALA A 278 -31.09 0.27 8.72
CA ALA A 278 -31.30 -1.03 9.37
C ALA A 278 -32.77 -1.45 9.43
N ALA A 279 -33.65 -0.52 9.80
CA ALA A 279 -35.07 -0.77 9.96
C ALA A 279 -35.79 -0.85 8.60
N GLU A 280 -35.35 -0.06 7.63
CA GLU A 280 -35.92 -0.09 6.28
C GLU A 280 -35.55 -1.39 5.55
N LEU A 281 -34.30 -1.87 5.66
CA LEU A 281 -33.92 -3.20 5.16
C LEU A 281 -34.78 -4.32 5.76
N ARG A 282 -35.08 -4.24 7.06
CA ARG A 282 -35.98 -5.18 7.75
C ARG A 282 -37.43 -5.07 7.24
N ARG A 283 -37.92 -3.84 7.00
CA ARG A 283 -39.26 -3.58 6.43
C ARG A 283 -39.38 -4.20 5.04
N LEU A 284 -38.41 -3.93 4.16
CA LEU A 284 -38.36 -4.47 2.81
C LEU A 284 -38.28 -6.01 2.80
N ARG A 285 -37.50 -6.64 3.69
CA ARG A 285 -37.48 -8.10 3.83
C ARG A 285 -38.85 -8.68 4.21
N ILE A 286 -39.54 -8.05 5.15
CA ILE A 286 -40.88 -8.48 5.58
C ILE A 286 -41.89 -8.29 4.44
N ALA A 287 -41.85 -7.15 3.74
CA ALA A 287 -42.71 -6.87 2.59
C ALA A 287 -42.49 -7.84 1.41
N ALA A 288 -41.24 -8.27 1.17
CA ALA A 288 -40.89 -9.28 0.19
C ALA A 288 -41.23 -10.73 0.60
N GLY A 289 -41.81 -10.94 1.80
CA GLY A 289 -42.16 -12.27 2.31
C GLY A 289 -40.95 -13.18 2.60
N LEU A 290 -39.75 -12.63 2.69
CA LEU A 290 -38.52 -13.42 2.86
C LEU A 290 -38.21 -13.67 4.34
N THR A 291 -37.97 -14.94 4.68
CA THR A 291 -37.34 -15.28 5.96
C THR A 291 -35.89 -14.78 5.96
N GLY A 292 -35.33 -14.47 7.14
CA GLY A 292 -33.93 -14.05 7.25
C GLY A 292 -32.94 -15.09 6.68
N GLU A 293 -33.31 -16.38 6.74
CA GLU A 293 -32.56 -17.48 6.17
C GLU A 293 -32.63 -17.51 4.62
N ARG A 294 -33.81 -17.29 4.02
CA ARG A 294 -33.95 -17.14 2.56
C ARG A 294 -33.22 -15.92 2.03
N LEU A 295 -33.27 -14.77 2.74
CA LEU A 295 -32.47 -13.61 2.37
C LEU A 295 -30.97 -13.90 2.53
N SER A 296 -30.55 -14.69 3.52
CA SER A 296 -29.14 -15.07 3.72
C SER A 296 -28.56 -15.83 2.52
N ALA A 297 -29.32 -16.80 1.98
CA ALA A 297 -28.95 -17.53 0.79
C ALA A 297 -28.90 -16.62 -0.46
N ARG A 298 -29.91 -15.76 -0.65
CA ARG A 298 -30.01 -14.88 -1.82
C ARG A 298 -28.97 -13.75 -1.82
N ALA A 299 -28.67 -13.18 -0.67
CA ALA A 299 -27.63 -12.16 -0.48
C ALA A 299 -26.21 -12.74 -0.38
N ARG A 300 -26.04 -14.06 -0.27
CA ARG A 300 -24.75 -14.72 0.04
C ARG A 300 -24.08 -14.12 1.28
N MET A 301 -24.87 -13.87 2.31
CA MET A 301 -24.46 -13.31 3.61
C MET A 301 -24.96 -14.23 4.71
N SER A 302 -24.21 -14.41 5.81
CA SER A 302 -24.71 -15.23 6.92
C SER A 302 -25.96 -14.59 7.55
N GLN A 303 -26.95 -15.42 7.91
CA GLN A 303 -28.19 -14.96 8.56
C GLN A 303 -27.89 -14.11 9.80
N SER A 304 -26.87 -14.49 10.57
CA SER A 304 -26.38 -13.75 11.73
C SER A 304 -25.88 -12.33 11.40
N LYS A 305 -25.29 -12.11 10.21
CA LYS A 305 -24.88 -10.77 9.76
C LYS A 305 -26.10 -9.92 9.39
N ILE A 306 -27.04 -10.51 8.64
CA ILE A 306 -28.31 -9.86 8.27
C ILE A 306 -29.10 -9.47 9.52
N SER A 307 -29.25 -10.39 10.47
CA SER A 307 -29.94 -10.15 11.75
C SER A 307 -29.28 -9.04 12.57
N LYS A 308 -27.95 -8.97 12.62
CA LYS A 308 -27.24 -7.87 13.32
C LYS A 308 -27.45 -6.51 12.63
N ILE A 309 -27.49 -6.49 11.29
CA ILE A 309 -27.80 -5.29 10.51
C ILE A 309 -29.24 -4.84 10.73
N GLU A 310 -30.23 -5.72 10.54
CA GLU A 310 -31.68 -5.41 10.69
C GLU A 310 -32.10 -5.01 12.12
N ASN A 311 -31.33 -5.40 13.12
CA ASN A 311 -31.55 -5.03 14.52
C ASN A 311 -30.64 -3.89 15.00
N GLY A 312 -29.91 -3.20 14.09
CA GLY A 312 -29.05 -2.06 14.42
C GLY A 312 -27.83 -2.41 15.30
N ARG A 313 -27.55 -3.69 15.54
CA ARG A 313 -26.41 -4.18 16.35
C ARG A 313 -25.09 -4.17 15.57
N GLN A 314 -25.16 -3.96 14.27
CA GLN A 314 -24.02 -3.78 13.37
C GLN A 314 -24.38 -2.71 12.33
N PRO A 315 -23.58 -1.66 12.13
CA PRO A 315 -23.82 -0.71 11.05
C PRO A 315 -23.64 -1.42 9.70
N ALA A 316 -24.58 -1.19 8.78
CA ALA A 316 -24.48 -1.72 7.43
C ALA A 316 -23.45 -0.89 6.64
N SER A 317 -22.47 -1.56 6.03
CA SER A 317 -21.61 -0.89 5.04
C SER A 317 -22.40 -0.63 3.75
N PRO A 318 -22.05 0.37 2.92
CA PRO A 318 -22.77 0.63 1.67
C PRO A 318 -22.89 -0.61 0.77
N GLY A 319 -21.84 -1.43 0.68
CA GLY A 319 -21.86 -2.70 -0.07
C GLY A 319 -22.66 -3.84 0.61
N ASP A 320 -22.92 -3.77 1.92
CA ASP A 320 -23.88 -4.67 2.58
C ASP A 320 -25.32 -4.22 2.31
N VAL A 321 -25.58 -2.90 2.27
CA VAL A 321 -26.90 -2.33 1.93
C VAL A 321 -27.26 -2.66 0.49
N GLU A 322 -26.38 -2.36 -0.46
CA GLU A 322 -26.54 -2.68 -1.88
C GLU A 322 -26.82 -4.18 -2.10
N ARG A 323 -26.02 -5.05 -1.48
CA ARG A 323 -26.18 -6.52 -1.59
C ARG A 323 -27.49 -7.03 -1.01
N LEU A 324 -27.97 -6.44 0.09
CA LEU A 324 -29.26 -6.80 0.67
C LEU A 324 -30.42 -6.29 -0.20
N LEU A 325 -30.33 -5.08 -0.76
CA LEU A 325 -31.36 -4.51 -1.63
C LEU A 325 -31.46 -5.23 -2.98
N LEU A 326 -30.34 -5.63 -3.58
CA LEU A 326 -30.32 -6.50 -4.76
C LEU A 326 -30.93 -7.88 -4.46
N ALA A 327 -30.69 -8.43 -3.27
CA ALA A 327 -31.31 -9.68 -2.83
C ALA A 327 -32.79 -9.56 -2.44
N LEU A 328 -33.31 -8.32 -2.34
CA LEU A 328 -34.71 -7.99 -2.07
C LEU A 328 -35.48 -7.56 -3.32
N ASP A 329 -34.84 -7.58 -4.51
CA ASP A 329 -35.38 -7.05 -5.77
C ASP A 329 -35.88 -5.58 -5.63
N ALA A 330 -35.21 -4.79 -4.80
CA ALA A 330 -35.62 -3.42 -4.49
C ALA A 330 -35.52 -2.49 -5.72
N SER A 331 -36.43 -1.51 -5.81
CA SER A 331 -36.44 -0.57 -6.93
C SER A 331 -35.16 0.29 -6.97
N PRO A 332 -34.67 0.71 -8.15
CA PRO A 332 -33.50 1.58 -8.24
C PRO A 332 -33.61 2.87 -7.42
N ALA A 333 -34.81 3.46 -7.31
CA ALA A 333 -35.07 4.63 -6.48
C ALA A 333 -34.84 4.33 -4.98
N THR A 334 -35.33 3.19 -4.50
CA THR A 334 -35.13 2.71 -3.12
C THR A 334 -33.65 2.43 -2.82
N VAL A 335 -32.88 1.96 -3.81
CA VAL A 335 -31.43 1.76 -3.69
C VAL A 335 -30.71 3.11 -3.54
N THR A 336 -31.02 4.10 -4.38
CA THR A 336 -30.42 5.44 -4.29
C THR A 336 -30.76 6.13 -2.96
N GLU A 337 -32.01 6.04 -2.51
CA GLU A 337 -32.49 6.59 -1.25
C GLU A 337 -31.72 6.02 -0.04
N LEU A 338 -31.64 4.69 0.07
CA LEU A 338 -31.00 4.04 1.22
C LEU A 338 -29.48 4.16 1.23
N LEU A 339 -28.83 4.20 0.07
CA LEU A 339 -27.39 4.47 -0.01
C LEU A 339 -27.07 5.93 0.32
N GLY A 340 -27.96 6.87 -0.01
CA GLY A 340 -27.83 8.28 0.40
C GLY A 340 -27.84 8.47 1.93
N LEU A 341 -28.63 7.65 2.64
CA LEU A 341 -28.70 7.65 4.10
C LEU A 341 -27.47 7.03 4.80
N CYS A 342 -26.57 6.36 4.08
CA CYS A 342 -25.33 5.81 4.65
C CYS A 342 -24.23 6.85 4.88
N GLY A 343 -24.36 8.06 4.29
CA GLY A 343 -23.35 9.12 4.34
C GLY A 343 -22.08 8.82 3.53
N PRO A 344 -21.26 9.84 3.23
CA PRO A 344 -19.97 9.64 2.57
C PRO A 344 -19.01 8.92 3.54
N ALA A 345 -18.57 7.72 3.16
CA ALA A 345 -17.68 6.91 3.98
C ALA A 345 -16.25 7.48 4.01
N THR A 346 -15.98 8.46 4.88
CA THR A 346 -14.63 8.91 5.25
C THR A 346 -13.91 7.89 6.15
N ALA A 347 -13.74 6.70 5.61
CA ALA A 347 -12.83 5.68 6.08
C ALA A 347 -12.26 4.97 4.84
N GLU A 348 -11.14 5.46 4.32
CA GLU A 348 -10.45 4.79 3.22
C GLU A 348 -10.21 3.31 3.57
N PRO A 349 -10.61 2.36 2.71
CA PRO A 349 -10.18 0.98 2.87
C PRO A 349 -8.66 0.92 2.71
N ARG A 350 -7.93 0.84 3.83
CA ARG A 350 -6.58 0.29 3.85
C ARG A 350 -6.68 -1.15 3.39
N ALA A 351 -6.45 -1.36 2.10
CA ALA A 351 -6.39 -2.67 1.47
C ALA A 351 -5.13 -3.41 1.94
N THR A 352 -5.15 -3.90 3.18
CA THR A 352 -4.29 -4.99 3.61
C THR A 352 -4.76 -6.24 2.87
N CYS A 353 -4.10 -6.54 1.76
CA CYS A 353 -4.28 -7.81 1.06
C CYS A 353 -3.97 -8.95 2.05
N PRO A 354 -4.90 -9.89 2.30
CA PRO A 354 -4.65 -10.97 3.25
C PRO A 354 -3.62 -11.94 2.68
N ARG A 355 -2.44 -11.99 3.29
CA ARG A 355 -1.50 -13.10 3.10
C ARG A 355 -1.92 -14.27 4.00
N GLN A 356 -2.75 -15.16 3.47
CA GLN A 356 -2.70 -16.56 3.90
C GLN A 356 -1.38 -17.17 3.40
N GLY A 357 -0.77 -18.03 4.22
CA GLY A 357 0.55 -18.59 3.97
C GLY A 357 0.56 -19.76 2.98
N GLY A 358 1.70 -20.46 2.90
CA GLY A 358 1.74 -21.81 2.32
C GLY A 358 2.08 -21.92 0.82
N HIS A 359 2.52 -20.85 0.16
CA HIS A 359 3.27 -20.94 -1.10
C HIS A 359 4.10 -19.67 -1.25
N GLU A 360 5.37 -19.78 -1.67
CA GLU A 360 6.16 -18.62 -2.06
C GLU A 360 5.44 -17.92 -3.23
N PRO A 361 4.85 -16.73 -3.03
CA PRO A 361 3.97 -16.17 -4.03
C PRO A 361 4.86 -15.50 -5.07
N SER A 362 5.15 -16.21 -6.18
CA SER A 362 5.87 -15.70 -7.36
C SER A 362 5.68 -14.21 -7.48
N ARG A 363 6.78 -13.45 -7.42
CA ARG A 363 6.72 -11.97 -7.34
C ARG A 363 5.80 -11.46 -8.45
N PRO A 364 5.03 -10.37 -8.28
CA PRO A 364 4.16 -9.88 -9.36
C PRO A 364 4.89 -9.77 -10.71
N SER A 365 6.17 -9.39 -10.69
CA SER A 365 7.09 -9.44 -11.84
C SER A 365 7.21 -10.82 -12.52
N GLU A 366 7.36 -11.93 -11.79
CA GLU A 366 7.42 -13.28 -12.38
C GLU A 366 6.12 -13.70 -13.05
N LEU A 367 4.98 -13.34 -12.45
CA LEU A 367 3.66 -13.61 -13.05
C LEU A 367 3.47 -12.79 -14.32
N ILE A 368 3.84 -11.50 -14.31
CA ILE A 368 3.87 -10.62 -15.48
C ILE A 368 4.76 -11.21 -16.59
N THR A 369 5.98 -11.64 -16.27
CA THR A 369 6.91 -12.25 -17.24
C THR A 369 6.36 -13.56 -17.83
N ARG A 370 5.63 -14.36 -17.05
CA ARG A 370 5.03 -15.63 -17.50
C ARG A 370 3.70 -15.47 -18.23
N SER A 371 3.03 -14.32 -18.13
CA SER A 371 1.73 -14.12 -18.78
C SER A 371 1.82 -13.97 -20.29
N LYS A 372 0.78 -14.47 -20.97
CA LYS A 372 0.65 -14.47 -22.43
C LYS A 372 -0.36 -13.45 -22.93
N LEU A 373 -1.36 -13.09 -22.12
CA LEU A 373 -2.34 -12.06 -22.45
C LEU A 373 -2.40 -11.00 -21.35
N ILE A 374 -2.17 -9.75 -21.71
CA ILE A 374 -2.15 -8.62 -20.79
C ILE A 374 -3.20 -7.59 -21.23
N ARG A 375 -4.17 -7.31 -20.36
CA ARG A 375 -5.29 -6.39 -20.63
C ARG A 375 -5.14 -5.13 -19.78
N HIS A 376 -5.04 -3.95 -20.38
CA HIS A 376 -4.92 -2.67 -19.67
C HIS A 376 -6.17 -1.80 -19.86
N ALA A 377 -6.78 -1.33 -18.78
CA ALA A 377 -7.86 -0.34 -18.79
C ALA A 377 -7.35 1.03 -18.29
N LEU A 378 -7.50 2.08 -19.10
CA LEU A 378 -6.77 3.34 -18.96
C LEU A 378 -7.70 4.57 -18.94
N THR A 379 -7.85 5.20 -17.77
CA THR A 379 -8.79 6.31 -17.50
C THR A 379 -8.30 7.70 -17.87
N SER A 380 -7.03 8.01 -17.60
CA SER A 380 -6.51 9.38 -17.73
C SER A 380 -4.99 9.47 -17.97
N MET A 381 -4.30 8.33 -18.02
CA MET A 381 -2.84 8.25 -18.16
C MET A 381 -2.44 6.98 -18.90
N LEU A 382 -1.43 7.10 -19.77
CA LEU A 382 -0.82 5.96 -20.48
C LEU A 382 0.22 5.25 -19.57
N PRO A 383 0.31 3.92 -19.56
CA PRO A 383 1.35 3.17 -18.84
C PRO A 383 2.72 3.36 -19.51
N GLY A 384 3.82 3.21 -18.76
CA GLY A 384 5.18 3.47 -19.25
C GLY A 384 5.57 2.73 -20.55
N CYS A 385 5.01 1.54 -20.80
CA CYS A 385 5.20 0.77 -22.03
C CYS A 385 4.59 1.39 -23.29
N LEU A 386 3.61 2.29 -23.15
CA LEU A 386 3.01 3.08 -24.24
C LEU A 386 3.56 4.52 -24.31
N GLN A 387 4.48 4.92 -23.43
CA GLN A 387 4.96 6.30 -23.36
C GLN A 387 6.19 6.54 -24.24
N ILE A 388 6.14 7.60 -25.05
CA ILE A 388 7.35 8.14 -25.69
C ILE A 388 8.29 8.76 -24.63
N PRO A 389 9.60 8.87 -24.89
CA PRO A 389 10.56 9.38 -23.90
C PRO A 389 10.23 10.76 -23.34
N GLU A 390 9.63 11.66 -24.13
CA GLU A 390 9.26 13.00 -23.67
C GLU A 390 8.07 13.00 -22.71
N TYR A 391 6.98 12.29 -23.04
CA TYR A 391 5.83 12.10 -22.15
C TYR A 391 6.28 11.49 -20.82
N ARG A 392 7.16 10.48 -20.88
CA ARG A 392 7.71 9.80 -19.70
C ARG A 392 8.50 10.73 -18.79
N ARG A 393 9.44 11.50 -19.35
CA ARG A 393 10.18 12.53 -18.59
C ARG A 393 9.22 13.49 -17.91
N ARG A 394 8.25 14.00 -18.66
CA ARG A 394 7.29 14.99 -18.15
C ARG A 394 6.40 14.45 -17.02
N ASN A 395 6.01 13.18 -17.09
CA ASN A 395 5.27 12.52 -16.01
C ASN A 395 6.15 12.30 -14.76
N ALA A 396 7.43 11.92 -14.93
CA ALA A 396 8.38 11.74 -13.84
C ALA A 396 8.76 13.06 -13.12
N GLU A 397 8.70 14.20 -13.81
CA GLU A 397 8.90 15.53 -13.24
C GLU A 397 7.77 16.00 -12.31
N SER A 398 6.58 15.37 -12.38
CA SER A 398 5.39 15.77 -11.63
C SER A 398 5.63 15.84 -10.12
N PRO A 399 5.24 16.92 -9.41
CA PRO A 399 5.33 16.99 -7.95
C PRO A 399 4.65 15.81 -7.23
N LEU A 400 3.56 15.29 -7.80
CA LEU A 400 2.85 14.12 -7.26
C LEU A 400 3.66 12.83 -7.43
N ALA A 401 4.43 12.68 -8.51
CA ALA A 401 5.34 11.55 -8.69
C ALA A 401 6.50 11.61 -7.67
N ARG A 402 6.99 12.81 -7.35
CA ARG A 402 8.04 13.04 -6.35
C ARG A 402 7.57 12.79 -4.92
N ALA A 403 6.31 13.13 -4.61
CA ALA A 403 5.73 12.94 -3.28
C ALA A 403 5.47 11.45 -2.93
N GLY A 404 5.27 10.58 -3.92
CA GLY A 404 4.98 9.15 -3.74
C GLY A 404 6.18 8.28 -3.33
N GLY A 405 7.26 8.85 -2.77
CA GLY A 405 8.47 8.12 -2.34
C GLY A 405 9.30 7.49 -3.45
N ARG A 406 8.92 7.65 -4.73
CA ARG A 406 9.65 7.12 -5.88
C ARG A 406 10.75 8.09 -6.31
N SER A 407 11.96 7.86 -5.80
CA SER A 407 13.15 8.43 -6.41
C SER A 407 13.44 7.71 -7.74
N ARG A 408 13.26 8.42 -8.86
CA ARG A 408 14.19 8.53 -10.01
C ARG A 408 13.49 9.04 -11.27
N THR A 409 14.28 9.69 -12.12
CA THR A 409 14.01 9.98 -13.55
C THR A 409 14.01 8.73 -14.44
N GLU A 410 14.06 7.54 -13.85
CA GLU A 410 14.13 6.24 -14.52
C GLU A 410 12.75 5.57 -14.49
N PRO A 411 12.29 4.96 -15.59
CA PRO A 411 11.11 4.10 -15.56
C PRO A 411 11.28 2.96 -14.54
N SER A 412 10.17 2.53 -13.93
CA SER A 412 10.24 1.36 -13.05
C SER A 412 10.62 0.10 -13.85
N ASN A 413 11.31 -0.86 -13.22
CA ASN A 413 11.70 -2.11 -13.88
C ASN A 413 10.50 -2.79 -14.57
N ARG A 414 9.31 -2.77 -13.95
CA ARG A 414 8.06 -3.27 -14.54
C ARG A 414 7.69 -2.55 -15.85
N GLU A 415 7.86 -1.23 -15.94
CA GLU A 415 7.55 -0.47 -17.16
C GLU A 415 8.57 -0.73 -18.28
N LEU A 416 9.84 -0.96 -17.93
CA LEU A 416 10.86 -1.43 -18.87
C LEU A 416 10.57 -2.86 -19.34
N ASP A 417 10.18 -3.74 -18.43
CA ASP A 417 9.85 -5.14 -18.73
C ASP A 417 8.58 -5.24 -19.58
N GLU A 418 7.54 -4.43 -19.31
CA GLU A 418 6.34 -4.32 -20.15
C GLU A 418 6.65 -3.69 -21.51
N GLN A 419 7.53 -2.68 -21.58
CA GLN A 419 7.95 -2.09 -22.87
C GLN A 419 8.73 -3.10 -23.71
N ARG A 420 9.61 -3.91 -23.10
CA ARG A 420 10.31 -5.02 -23.77
C ARG A 420 9.33 -6.11 -24.20
N ALA A 421 8.40 -6.48 -23.32
CA ALA A 421 7.39 -7.50 -23.56
C ALA A 421 6.46 -7.17 -24.73
N LEU A 422 6.21 -5.90 -25.03
CA LEU A 422 5.42 -5.47 -26.19
C LEU A 422 6.00 -6.00 -27.52
N PHE A 423 7.32 -6.16 -27.62
CA PHE A 423 8.00 -6.68 -28.80
C PHE A 423 8.18 -8.22 -28.81
N HIS A 424 7.72 -8.92 -27.77
CA HIS A 424 7.77 -10.38 -27.72
C HIS A 424 6.51 -11.00 -28.33
N SER A 425 6.68 -11.82 -29.38
CA SER A 425 5.56 -12.42 -30.13
C SER A 425 4.75 -13.48 -29.36
N ASP A 426 5.26 -14.01 -28.23
CA ASP A 426 4.50 -14.90 -27.34
C ASP A 426 3.47 -14.15 -26.48
N LYS A 427 3.50 -12.81 -26.48
CA LYS A 427 2.69 -11.95 -25.61
C LYS A 427 1.74 -11.08 -26.41
N HIS A 428 0.47 -11.15 -26.03
CA HIS A 428 -0.64 -10.41 -26.61
C HIS A 428 -1.09 -9.32 -25.64
N PHE A 429 -1.35 -8.12 -26.17
CA PHE A 429 -1.76 -6.96 -25.38
C PHE A 429 -3.12 -6.44 -25.86
N HIS A 430 -4.06 -6.26 -24.95
CA HIS A 430 -5.30 -5.54 -25.21
C HIS A 430 -5.30 -4.23 -24.41
N PHE A 431 -5.22 -3.09 -25.08
CA PHE A 431 -5.33 -1.78 -24.45
C PHE A 431 -6.74 -1.23 -24.65
N LEU A 432 -7.40 -0.88 -23.56
CA LEU A 432 -8.66 -0.13 -23.53
C LEU A 432 -8.33 1.28 -23.03
N LEU A 433 -8.25 2.21 -23.98
CA LEU A 433 -8.06 3.63 -23.73
C LEU A 433 -9.41 4.30 -23.60
N THR A 434 -9.58 5.22 -22.67
CA THR A 434 -10.64 6.25 -22.78
C THR A 434 -10.17 7.38 -23.67
N GLU A 435 -11.09 8.09 -24.33
CA GLU A 435 -10.79 9.33 -25.05
C GLU A 435 -10.05 10.34 -24.16
N ALA A 436 -10.45 10.45 -22.88
CA ALA A 436 -9.78 11.28 -21.88
C ALA A 436 -8.29 10.90 -21.70
N ALA A 437 -7.95 9.61 -21.66
CA ALA A 437 -6.56 9.15 -21.55
C ALA A 437 -5.69 9.52 -22.77
N VAL A 438 -6.28 9.64 -23.96
CA VAL A 438 -5.57 10.05 -25.19
C VAL A 438 -5.48 11.58 -25.31
N ARG A 439 -6.56 12.30 -24.93
CA ARG A 439 -6.63 13.77 -25.02
C ARG A 439 -5.99 14.52 -23.86
N CYS A 440 -5.61 13.85 -22.78
CA CYS A 440 -4.93 14.44 -21.64
C CYS A 440 -3.55 15.01 -22.04
N GLN A 441 -3.43 16.33 -22.11
CA GLN A 441 -2.20 17.01 -22.54
C GLN A 441 -1.16 17.05 -21.41
N VAL A 442 -0.32 16.01 -21.35
CA VAL A 442 0.76 15.90 -20.35
C VAL A 442 2.02 16.70 -20.74
N THR A 443 2.33 16.77 -22.04
CA THR A 443 3.50 17.49 -22.60
C THR A 443 3.08 18.53 -23.65
N SER A 444 4.05 19.10 -24.38
CA SER A 444 3.81 20.03 -25.49
C SER A 444 2.83 19.44 -26.53
N PRO A 445 1.99 20.25 -27.21
CA PRO A 445 1.04 19.74 -28.20
C PRO A 445 1.74 18.94 -29.32
N ARG A 446 2.90 19.39 -29.78
CA ARG A 446 3.71 18.67 -30.78
C ARG A 446 4.15 17.28 -30.30
N ALA A 447 4.60 17.16 -29.05
CA ALA A 447 4.98 15.85 -28.50
C ALA A 447 3.78 14.99 -28.11
N MET A 448 2.62 15.58 -27.79
CA MET A 448 1.37 14.85 -27.67
C MET A 448 0.92 14.25 -29.01
N ALA A 449 1.08 14.96 -30.13
CA ALA A 449 0.83 14.38 -31.45
C ALA A 449 1.73 13.16 -31.71
N VAL A 450 3.04 13.25 -31.43
CA VAL A 450 3.98 12.12 -31.55
C VAL A 450 3.63 10.98 -30.59
N GLN A 451 3.13 11.27 -29.40
CA GLN A 451 2.65 10.27 -28.44
C GLN A 451 1.42 9.53 -28.98
N VAL A 452 0.48 10.23 -29.63
CA VAL A 452 -0.72 9.60 -30.20
C VAL A 452 -0.37 8.82 -31.50
N ASP A 453 0.55 9.33 -32.32
CA ASP A 453 1.12 8.57 -33.45
C ASP A 453 1.80 7.27 -32.99
N HIS A 454 2.50 7.31 -31.86
CA HIS A 454 3.09 6.11 -31.27
C HIS A 454 2.02 5.07 -30.86
N LEU A 455 0.86 5.51 -30.34
CA LEU A 455 -0.27 4.61 -30.08
C LEU A 455 -0.79 3.98 -31.38
N VAL A 456 -0.92 4.75 -32.47
CA VAL A 456 -1.30 4.20 -33.79
C VAL A 456 -0.31 3.13 -34.22
N SER A 457 1.00 3.36 -34.08
CA SER A 457 2.03 2.38 -34.41
C SER A 457 1.97 1.11 -33.54
N VAL A 458 1.62 1.22 -32.26
CA VAL A 458 1.41 0.06 -31.38
C VAL A 458 0.15 -0.72 -31.78
N GLY A 459 -0.95 -0.04 -32.09
CA GLY A 459 -2.19 -0.70 -32.54
C GLY A 459 -2.13 -1.30 -33.95
N MET A 460 -1.01 -1.15 -34.67
CA MET A 460 -0.71 -1.85 -35.92
C MET A 460 0.15 -3.13 -35.70
N MET A 461 0.61 -3.40 -34.47
CA MET A 461 1.39 -4.60 -34.17
C MET A 461 0.49 -5.84 -34.11
N PRO A 462 0.90 -7.00 -34.66
CA PRO A 462 0.05 -8.19 -34.73
C PRO A 462 -0.32 -8.77 -33.35
N ASN A 463 0.43 -8.40 -32.31
CA ASN A 463 0.26 -8.85 -30.94
C ASN A 463 -0.30 -7.75 -30.01
N ALA A 464 -0.73 -6.60 -30.53
CA ALA A 464 -1.34 -5.54 -29.72
C ALA A 464 -2.62 -5.00 -30.38
N ASP A 465 -3.72 -5.02 -29.62
CA ASP A 465 -5.00 -4.45 -30.03
C ASP A 465 -5.36 -3.26 -29.14
N ILE A 466 -5.73 -2.14 -29.79
CA ILE A 466 -6.13 -0.91 -29.11
C ILE A 466 -7.61 -0.65 -29.37
N ALA A 467 -8.36 -0.59 -28.28
CA ALA A 467 -9.72 -0.11 -28.23
C ALA A 467 -9.75 1.30 -27.63
N VAL A 468 -10.52 2.21 -28.20
CA VAL A 468 -10.74 3.57 -27.65
C VAL A 468 -12.21 3.75 -27.32
N LEU A 469 -12.51 4.05 -26.05
CA LEU A 469 -13.84 4.34 -25.54
C LEU A 469 -14.10 5.86 -25.65
N PRO A 470 -14.98 6.31 -26.57
CA PRO A 470 -15.31 7.73 -26.73
C PRO A 470 -16.00 8.32 -25.49
N GLN A 471 -15.91 9.64 -25.33
CA GLN A 471 -16.47 10.34 -24.16
C GLN A 471 -18.01 10.45 -24.19
N ASP A 472 -18.63 10.36 -25.38
CA ASP A 472 -20.08 10.45 -25.60
C ASP A 472 -20.82 9.11 -25.42
N VAL A 473 -20.09 8.01 -25.20
CA VAL A 473 -20.69 6.69 -24.94
C VAL A 473 -21.31 6.63 -23.53
N PRO A 474 -22.62 6.31 -23.39
CA PRO A 474 -23.24 6.16 -22.08
C PRO A 474 -22.77 4.87 -21.40
N LEU A 475 -22.31 4.98 -20.14
CA LEU A 475 -21.78 3.88 -19.34
C LEU A 475 -22.62 3.67 -18.08
N THR A 476 -23.06 2.42 -17.87
CA THR A 476 -23.67 2.01 -16.59
C THR A 476 -22.62 1.78 -15.50
N ASN A 477 -21.42 1.33 -15.90
CA ASN A 477 -20.29 1.06 -15.02
C ASN A 477 -19.06 1.88 -15.48
N PRO A 478 -18.85 3.10 -14.97
CA PRO A 478 -17.72 3.93 -15.38
C PRO A 478 -16.39 3.38 -14.86
N LEU A 479 -15.31 3.57 -15.63
CA LEU A 479 -13.98 3.13 -15.24
C LEU A 479 -13.38 4.07 -14.19
N LEU A 480 -13.29 3.63 -12.93
CA LEU A 480 -12.83 4.46 -11.81
C LEU A 480 -11.31 4.57 -11.69
N ASN A 481 -10.59 3.48 -11.94
CA ASN A 481 -9.14 3.38 -11.74
C ASN A 481 -8.47 2.75 -12.97
N VAL A 482 -7.18 3.05 -13.14
CA VAL A 482 -6.33 2.30 -14.08
C VAL A 482 -6.11 0.90 -13.54
N PHE A 483 -6.25 -0.14 -14.37
CA PHE A 483 -5.89 -1.51 -14.00
C PHE A 483 -5.26 -2.29 -15.15
N ALA A 484 -4.56 -3.37 -14.79
CA ALA A 484 -4.01 -4.36 -15.72
C ALA A 484 -4.37 -5.78 -15.24
N VAL A 485 -4.95 -6.60 -16.12
CA VAL A 485 -5.21 -8.04 -15.86
C VAL A 485 -4.21 -8.89 -16.65
N TYR A 486 -3.56 -9.81 -15.96
CA TYR A 486 -2.58 -10.74 -16.51
C TYR A 486 -3.19 -12.14 -16.56
N ASP A 487 -3.37 -12.64 -17.78
CA ASP A 487 -4.18 -13.80 -18.15
C ASP A 487 -5.56 -13.79 -17.46
N GLU A 488 -5.79 -14.72 -16.52
CA GLU A 488 -6.96 -14.82 -15.64
C GLU A 488 -6.49 -15.10 -14.19
N ARG A 489 -5.32 -14.56 -13.81
CA ARG A 489 -4.59 -14.96 -12.59
C ARG A 489 -4.25 -13.83 -11.63
N LEU A 490 -4.15 -12.61 -12.15
CA LEU A 490 -3.69 -11.45 -11.40
C LEU A 490 -4.33 -10.19 -11.99
N VAL A 491 -4.92 -9.35 -11.16
CA VAL A 491 -5.24 -7.96 -11.51
C VAL A 491 -4.43 -7.00 -10.66
N VAL A 492 -3.88 -5.98 -11.30
CA VAL A 492 -3.11 -4.90 -10.67
C VAL A 492 -3.87 -3.60 -10.88
N VAL A 493 -4.39 -3.03 -9.80
CA VAL A 493 -5.15 -1.77 -9.79
C VAL A 493 -4.24 -0.64 -9.29
N ARG A 494 -4.24 0.49 -9.99
CA ARG A 494 -3.38 1.65 -9.70
C ARG A 494 -4.20 2.89 -9.39
N THR A 495 -3.90 3.49 -8.24
CA THR A 495 -4.32 4.84 -7.86
C THR A 495 -3.11 5.77 -7.85
N HIS A 496 -3.30 7.08 -7.70
CA HIS A 496 -2.18 8.02 -7.55
C HIS A 496 -1.30 7.73 -6.31
N ALA A 497 -1.88 7.16 -5.25
CA ALA A 497 -1.18 6.91 -3.99
C ALA A 497 -0.53 5.51 -3.92
N ARG A 498 -1.13 4.49 -4.56
CA ARG A 498 -0.66 3.09 -4.44
C ARG A 498 -1.01 2.23 -5.65
N GLU A 499 -0.26 1.14 -5.77
CA GLU A 499 -0.55 0.03 -6.67
C GLU A 499 -0.92 -1.19 -5.82
N THR A 500 -2.01 -1.88 -6.16
CA THR A 500 -2.52 -3.04 -5.40
C THR A 500 -2.70 -4.23 -6.34
N ALA A 501 -2.23 -5.40 -5.91
CA ALA A 501 -2.27 -6.64 -6.66
C ALA A 501 -3.26 -7.62 -6.01
N HIS A 502 -4.22 -8.11 -6.78
CA HIS A 502 -5.28 -9.01 -6.34
C HIS A 502 -5.20 -10.32 -7.14
N ARG A 503 -5.27 -11.46 -6.44
CA ARG A 503 -5.18 -12.82 -7.02
C ARG A 503 -6.42 -13.65 -6.72
N ASP A 504 -7.35 -13.14 -5.92
CA ASP A 504 -8.60 -13.81 -5.66
C ASP A 504 -9.47 -13.83 -6.92
N ARG A 505 -10.16 -14.96 -7.13
CA ARG A 505 -10.97 -15.19 -8.33
C ARG A 505 -12.06 -14.13 -8.50
N ALA A 506 -12.62 -13.61 -7.41
CA ALA A 506 -13.69 -12.62 -7.45
C ALA A 506 -13.21 -11.29 -8.06
N SER A 507 -12.08 -10.77 -7.59
CA SER A 507 -11.49 -9.54 -8.11
C SER A 507 -11.01 -9.70 -9.55
N VAL A 508 -10.41 -10.84 -9.91
CA VAL A 508 -9.99 -11.09 -11.30
C VAL A 508 -11.19 -11.16 -12.25
N VAL A 509 -12.23 -11.92 -11.91
CA VAL A 509 -13.46 -12.04 -12.73
C VAL A 509 -14.15 -10.67 -12.89
N LEU A 510 -14.33 -9.92 -11.80
CA LEU A 510 -14.96 -8.59 -11.84
C LEU A 510 -14.24 -7.63 -12.80
N HIS A 511 -12.90 -7.63 -12.80
CA HIS A 511 -12.13 -6.74 -13.67
C HIS A 511 -12.10 -7.23 -15.13
N LEU A 512 -12.21 -8.54 -15.39
CA LEU A 512 -12.41 -9.08 -16.74
C LEU A 512 -13.79 -8.70 -17.28
N GLU A 513 -14.86 -8.90 -16.50
CA GLU A 513 -16.24 -8.53 -16.86
C GLU A 513 -16.35 -7.02 -17.13
N LEU A 514 -15.74 -6.18 -16.29
CA LEU A 514 -15.69 -4.73 -16.51
C LEU A 514 -14.89 -4.37 -17.77
N PHE A 515 -13.74 -5.00 -17.99
CA PHE A 515 -12.93 -4.77 -19.19
C PHE A 515 -13.70 -5.09 -20.47
N ASP A 516 -14.35 -6.27 -20.52
CA ASP A 516 -15.12 -6.71 -21.68
C ASP A 516 -16.39 -5.86 -21.88
N HIS A 517 -17.10 -5.50 -20.81
CA HIS A 517 -18.27 -4.60 -20.86
C HIS A 517 -17.95 -3.24 -21.49
N LEU A 518 -16.81 -2.65 -21.13
CA LEU A 518 -16.36 -1.37 -21.67
C LEU A 518 -15.82 -1.52 -23.10
N ARG A 519 -15.02 -2.56 -23.36
CA ARG A 519 -14.43 -2.86 -24.67
C ARG A 519 -15.46 -3.19 -25.74
N GLN A 520 -16.62 -3.74 -25.37
CA GLN A 520 -17.77 -3.93 -26.27
C GLN A 520 -18.34 -2.60 -26.80
N ARG A 521 -18.16 -1.50 -26.06
CA ARG A 521 -18.66 -0.15 -26.41
C ARG A 521 -17.57 0.78 -26.96
N ALA A 522 -16.35 0.30 -27.04
CA ALA A 522 -15.21 1.03 -27.58
C ALA A 522 -15.09 0.85 -29.09
N LEU A 523 -14.58 1.87 -29.77
CA LEU A 523 -14.02 1.76 -31.13
C LEU A 523 -12.87 0.75 -31.09
N ARG A 524 -12.73 -0.08 -32.13
CA ARG A 524 -11.73 -1.16 -32.22
C ARG A 524 -11.15 -1.24 -33.62
N GLY A 525 -9.95 -1.82 -33.77
CA GLY A 525 -9.31 -1.97 -35.08
C GLY A 525 -9.18 -0.65 -35.83
N GLY A 526 -9.59 -0.63 -37.11
CA GLY A 526 -9.51 0.56 -37.97
C GLY A 526 -10.12 1.82 -37.36
N ASP A 527 -11.33 1.71 -36.78
CA ASP A 527 -12.05 2.85 -36.20
C ASP A 527 -11.29 3.50 -35.02
N ALA A 528 -10.63 2.67 -34.21
CA ALA A 528 -9.79 3.14 -33.11
C ALA A 528 -8.53 3.86 -33.64
N LEU A 529 -7.89 3.30 -34.66
CA LEU A 529 -6.71 3.91 -35.28
C LEU A 529 -7.04 5.23 -35.97
N ASP A 530 -8.17 5.32 -36.67
CA ASP A 530 -8.64 6.56 -37.29
C ASP A 530 -9.06 7.61 -36.25
N PHE A 531 -9.65 7.19 -35.13
CA PHE A 531 -9.87 8.07 -33.99
C PHE A 531 -8.55 8.64 -33.45
N LEU A 532 -7.55 7.79 -33.21
CA LEU A 532 -6.22 8.24 -32.75
C LEU A 532 -5.56 9.18 -33.76
N ARG A 533 -5.63 8.90 -35.07
CA ARG A 533 -5.12 9.80 -36.13
C ARG A 533 -5.76 11.19 -36.09
N ARG A 534 -7.08 11.27 -35.84
CA ARG A 534 -7.78 12.56 -35.64
C ARG A 534 -7.25 13.29 -34.40
N VAL A 535 -7.12 12.61 -33.25
CA VAL A 535 -6.57 13.24 -32.03
C VAL A 535 -5.12 13.72 -32.23
N ALA A 536 -4.30 12.98 -32.97
CA ALA A 536 -2.94 13.42 -33.32
C ALA A 536 -2.97 14.69 -34.20
N ALA A 537 -3.88 14.78 -35.17
CA ALA A 537 -4.07 15.98 -35.98
C ALA A 537 -4.55 17.18 -35.15
N ASP A 538 -5.50 17.00 -34.22
CA ASP A 538 -5.96 18.03 -33.28
C ASP A 538 -4.77 18.64 -32.49
N PHE A 539 -3.84 17.81 -32.02
CA PHE A 539 -2.65 18.27 -31.30
C PHE A 539 -1.64 19.00 -32.20
N ARG A 540 -1.49 18.61 -33.47
CA ARG A 540 -0.67 19.36 -34.45
C ARG A 540 -1.25 20.75 -34.70
N GLY A 541 -2.57 20.86 -34.86
CA GLY A 541 -3.27 22.15 -35.05
C GLY A 541 -3.25 23.09 -33.84
N ARG A 542 -2.80 22.63 -32.66
CA ARG A 542 -2.52 23.46 -31.47
C ARG A 542 -1.04 23.85 -31.33
N SER A 543 -0.20 23.39 -32.25
CA SER A 543 1.26 23.67 -32.27
C SER A 543 1.64 24.80 -33.24
N SER A 544 0.70 25.20 -34.10
CA SER A 544 0.68 26.37 -34.96
C SER A 544 0.01 27.55 -34.27
#